data_AF-A0A952DL28-F1
#
_entry.id   AF-A0A952DL28-F1
#
_cell.length_a   1.000
_cell.length_b   1.000
_cell.length_c   1.000
_cell.angle_alpha   90.00
_cell.angle_beta   90.00
_cell.angle_gamma   90.00
#
_symmetry.space_group_name_H-M   'P 1'
#
loop_
_entity.id
_entity.type
_entity.pdbx_description
1 polymer ?
#
loop_
_entity_poly.entity_id
_entity_poly.type
_entity_poly.pdbx_seq_one_letter_code
_entity_poly.pdbx_strand_id
1 'polypeptide(L)'
;ETGVGLAKEEAAYHERLEVELGVIATMGFAGYFMIVADFIRWAKDNGIPVGPGRGSGAGSLVAYALGITELDPLQYDLLFERFLNPERVSMPDFDVDFCQNRRDEVIRYVQERYGRDQVAQIITFGSLQARGVMRDVGRVLEMPYGQVDRLCKLIPINPAHPVTLKQAVEDEPRLQEAQKEDARVKRAFDIALKLEGLYRHASTHAAGIVIGDRPLSELVPLYRDPKSDMPATQFNMKWVEKAGLVKFDFLGLKTLTVIETAVNLIRQRGIDLDIQKIPLDDTKTYEMISRGDTVGVFQIESSGMRKAIVEMRPDRFEDIIALVALYRPGPMANIPTYNARKHGYEQPDYIHPKLEQVLKETFGVIVYQEQVMQAAQLLAGYSLGEADLLRRAMGKKKKEEMDAQKA
;
A
#
# COMPACT_ATOMS: atom_id res chain seq x y z
N GLU A 1 -22.81 -19.42 -20.80
CA GLU A 1 -23.22 -18.02 -20.60
C GLU A 1 -23.15 -17.67 -19.13
N THR A 2 -21.97 -17.29 -18.64
CA THR A 2 -21.78 -16.69 -17.30
C THR A 2 -20.65 -15.69 -17.44
N GLY A 3 -20.90 -14.66 -18.24
CA GLY A 3 -20.08 -13.46 -18.22
C GLY A 3 -20.55 -12.62 -17.04
N VAL A 4 -19.60 -12.16 -16.23
CA VAL A 4 -19.82 -11.02 -15.34
C VAL A 4 -20.35 -9.91 -16.24
N GLY A 5 -21.63 -9.56 -16.11
CA GLY A 5 -22.26 -8.58 -16.99
C GLY A 5 -21.56 -7.24 -16.83
N LEU A 6 -21.21 -6.59 -17.94
CA LEU A 6 -20.62 -5.25 -17.92
C LEU A 6 -21.61 -4.30 -17.21
N ALA A 7 -21.15 -3.61 -16.17
CA ALA A 7 -21.97 -2.66 -15.43
C ALA A 7 -22.24 -1.36 -16.23
N LYS A 8 -21.39 -1.06 -17.24
CA LYS A 8 -21.49 0.10 -18.14
C LYS A 8 -21.55 -0.35 -19.60
N GLU A 9 -22.00 0.55 -20.47
CA GLU A 9 -22.10 0.29 -21.91
C GLU A 9 -20.72 0.01 -22.53
N GLU A 10 -20.66 -0.90 -23.51
CA GLU A 10 -19.43 -1.30 -24.22
C GLU A 10 -18.66 -0.09 -24.78
N ALA A 11 -19.38 0.93 -25.27
CA ALA A 11 -18.79 2.17 -25.78
C ALA A 11 -17.92 2.89 -24.74
N ALA A 12 -18.34 2.90 -23.46
CA ALA A 12 -17.60 3.56 -22.39
C ALA A 12 -16.25 2.86 -22.11
N TYR A 13 -16.19 1.53 -22.27
CA TYR A 13 -14.94 0.77 -22.13
C TYR A 13 -13.98 1.08 -23.27
N HIS A 14 -14.47 1.13 -24.51
CA HIS A 14 -13.64 1.47 -25.67
C HIS A 14 -13.07 2.88 -25.56
N GLU A 15 -13.90 3.87 -25.22
CA GLU A 15 -13.47 5.25 -25.03
C GLU A 15 -12.38 5.35 -23.95
N ARG A 16 -12.60 4.74 -22.78
CA ARG A 16 -11.62 4.73 -21.69
C ARG A 16 -10.32 4.06 -22.13
N LEU A 17 -10.39 2.93 -22.84
CA LEU A 17 -9.22 2.19 -23.29
C LEU A 17 -8.40 3.01 -24.30
N GLU A 18 -9.04 3.69 -25.24
CA GLU A 18 -8.36 4.55 -26.22
C GLU A 18 -7.63 5.72 -25.55
N VAL A 19 -8.28 6.38 -24.58
CA VAL A 19 -7.66 7.46 -23.80
C VAL A 19 -6.44 6.96 -23.03
N GLU A 20 -6.58 5.85 -22.29
CA GLU A 20 -5.48 5.28 -21.51
C GLU A 20 -4.30 4.86 -22.40
N LEU A 21 -4.57 4.15 -23.50
CA LEU A 21 -3.55 3.71 -24.46
C LEU A 21 -2.82 4.91 -25.08
N GLY A 22 -3.56 5.98 -25.42
CA GLY A 22 -2.98 7.22 -25.93
C GLY A 22 -2.01 7.87 -24.93
N VAL A 23 -2.39 7.95 -23.65
CA VAL A 23 -1.53 8.49 -22.59
C VAL A 23 -0.31 7.60 -22.36
N ILE A 24 -0.49 6.28 -22.27
CA ILE A 24 0.61 5.31 -22.04
C ILE A 24 1.63 5.36 -23.19
N ALA A 25 1.16 5.44 -24.43
CA ALA A 25 2.02 5.53 -25.61
C ALA A 25 2.79 6.86 -25.63
N THR A 26 2.10 7.98 -25.37
CA THR A 26 2.70 9.32 -25.37
C THR A 26 3.77 9.47 -24.29
N MET A 27 3.54 8.90 -23.10
CA MET A 27 4.50 8.94 -22.00
C MET A 27 5.61 7.88 -22.10
N GLY A 28 5.54 6.97 -23.07
CA GLY A 28 6.57 5.94 -23.31
C GLY A 28 6.53 4.77 -22.32
N PHE A 29 5.39 4.49 -21.68
CA PHE A 29 5.27 3.43 -20.67
C PHE A 29 4.71 2.10 -21.20
N ALA A 30 4.53 1.95 -22.51
CA ALA A 30 4.05 0.70 -23.11
C ALA A 30 4.92 -0.52 -22.72
N GLY A 31 6.25 -0.37 -22.78
CA GLY A 31 7.18 -1.43 -22.37
C GLY A 31 7.03 -1.83 -20.90
N TYR A 32 6.77 -0.85 -20.02
CA TYR A 32 6.55 -1.10 -18.59
C TYR A 32 5.31 -1.96 -18.36
N PHE A 33 4.17 -1.62 -18.97
CA PHE A 33 2.95 -2.42 -18.87
C PHE A 33 3.16 -3.86 -19.40
N MET A 34 3.89 -4.01 -20.50
CA MET A 34 4.18 -5.33 -21.06
C MET A 34 5.06 -6.18 -20.16
N ILE A 35 6.07 -5.59 -19.49
CA ILE A 35 6.91 -6.29 -18.51
C ILE A 35 6.06 -6.78 -17.33
N VAL A 36 5.19 -5.91 -16.80
CA VAL A 36 4.30 -6.27 -15.68
C VAL A 36 3.30 -7.35 -16.07
N ALA A 37 2.66 -7.23 -17.22
CA ALA A 37 1.75 -8.24 -17.74
C ALA A 37 2.44 -9.60 -17.95
N ASP A 38 3.70 -9.60 -18.43
CA ASP A 38 4.46 -10.82 -18.71
C ASP A 38 4.69 -11.66 -17.44
N PHE A 39 5.28 -11.09 -16.38
CA PHE A 39 5.56 -11.88 -15.18
C PHE A 39 4.30 -12.23 -14.38
N ILE A 40 3.24 -11.41 -14.44
CA ILE A 40 1.95 -11.73 -13.81
C ILE A 40 1.28 -12.90 -14.53
N ARG A 41 1.25 -12.85 -15.87
CA ARG A 41 0.69 -13.94 -16.69
C ARG A 41 1.46 -15.23 -16.47
N TRP A 42 2.79 -15.17 -16.51
CA TRP A 42 3.63 -16.33 -16.21
C TRP A 42 3.33 -16.90 -14.82
N ALA A 43 3.19 -16.06 -13.79
CA ALA A 43 2.86 -16.51 -12.45
C ALA A 43 1.50 -17.26 -12.42
N LYS A 44 0.47 -16.68 -13.02
CA LYS A 44 -0.87 -17.30 -13.12
C LYS A 44 -0.84 -18.63 -13.88
N ASP A 45 -0.16 -18.68 -15.03
CA ASP A 45 -0.02 -19.88 -15.86
C ASP A 45 0.73 -21.01 -15.13
N ASN A 46 1.59 -20.67 -14.17
CA ASN A 46 2.32 -21.62 -13.31
C ASN A 46 1.63 -21.87 -11.96
N GLY A 47 0.37 -21.46 -11.82
CA GLY A 47 -0.44 -21.67 -10.62
C GLY A 47 0.09 -20.93 -9.38
N ILE A 48 0.80 -19.82 -9.56
CA ILE A 48 1.24 -18.95 -8.48
C ILE A 48 0.15 -17.89 -8.25
N PRO A 49 -0.47 -17.84 -7.07
CA PRO A 49 -1.48 -16.84 -6.75
C PRO A 49 -0.91 -15.42 -6.81
N VAL A 50 -1.61 -14.57 -7.56
CA VAL A 50 -1.35 -13.14 -7.66
C VAL A 50 -2.54 -12.39 -7.07
N GLY A 51 -2.27 -11.33 -6.31
CA GLY A 51 -3.30 -10.47 -5.76
C GLY A 51 -4.11 -9.75 -6.84
N PRO A 52 -5.32 -9.26 -6.51
CA PRO A 52 -6.22 -8.63 -7.48
C PRO A 52 -5.74 -7.24 -7.99
N GLY A 53 -4.63 -6.74 -7.45
CA GLY A 53 -4.08 -5.41 -7.72
C GLY A 53 -3.99 -4.58 -6.45
N ARG A 54 -2.93 -3.77 -6.35
CA ARG A 54 -2.68 -2.86 -5.21
C ARG A 54 -2.30 -1.47 -5.71
N GLY A 55 -2.55 -0.47 -4.87
CA GLY A 55 -2.23 0.92 -5.17
C GLY A 55 -3.18 1.53 -6.18
N SER A 56 -2.72 2.55 -6.90
CA SER A 56 -3.53 3.22 -7.92
C SER A 56 -3.63 2.43 -9.22
N GLY A 57 -2.80 1.40 -9.44
CA GLY A 57 -2.80 0.57 -10.65
C GLY A 57 -4.16 -0.06 -10.99
N ALA A 58 -4.99 -0.33 -9.97
CA ALA A 58 -6.36 -0.83 -10.15
C ALA A 58 -7.30 0.15 -10.88
N GLY A 59 -6.93 1.43 -11.01
CA GLY A 59 -7.71 2.41 -11.76
C GLY A 59 -7.48 2.41 -13.28
N SER A 60 -6.58 1.57 -13.79
CA SER A 60 -6.31 1.45 -15.23
C SER A 60 -7.10 0.32 -15.86
N LEU A 61 -7.92 0.67 -16.86
CA LEU A 61 -8.62 -0.30 -17.69
C LEU A 61 -7.66 -1.09 -18.57
N VAL A 62 -6.54 -0.49 -19.00
CA VAL A 62 -5.46 -1.21 -19.70
C VAL A 62 -4.85 -2.28 -18.79
N ALA A 63 -4.62 -1.97 -17.51
CA ALA A 63 -4.12 -2.95 -16.55
C ALA A 63 -5.10 -4.12 -16.34
N TYR A 64 -6.40 -3.82 -16.23
CA TYR A 64 -7.45 -4.82 -16.17
C TYR A 64 -7.48 -5.70 -17.43
N ALA A 65 -7.47 -5.10 -18.62
CA ALA A 65 -7.50 -5.81 -19.90
C ALA A 65 -6.27 -6.71 -20.13
N LEU A 66 -5.10 -6.32 -19.62
CA LEU A 66 -3.88 -7.13 -19.68
C LEU A 66 -3.82 -8.24 -18.61
N GLY A 67 -4.79 -8.27 -17.69
CA GLY A 67 -4.81 -9.19 -16.54
C GLY A 67 -3.77 -8.84 -15.47
N ILE A 68 -3.28 -7.59 -15.43
CA ILE A 68 -2.43 -7.08 -14.35
C ILE A 68 -3.26 -6.91 -13.07
N THR A 69 -4.48 -6.41 -13.22
CA THR A 69 -5.47 -6.26 -12.13
C THR A 69 -6.72 -7.07 -12.44
N GLU A 70 -7.45 -7.47 -11.40
CA GLU A 70 -8.66 -8.31 -11.50
C GLU A 70 -9.95 -7.53 -11.18
N LEU A 71 -9.82 -6.24 -10.84
CA LEU A 71 -10.95 -5.35 -10.55
C LEU A 71 -11.29 -4.53 -11.78
N ASP A 72 -12.58 -4.47 -12.10
CA ASP A 72 -13.13 -3.58 -13.12
C ASP A 72 -13.10 -2.11 -12.61
N PRO A 73 -12.26 -1.24 -13.19
CA PRO A 73 -12.15 0.13 -12.73
C PRO A 73 -13.41 0.95 -13.00
N LEU A 74 -14.19 0.62 -14.02
CA LEU A 74 -15.39 1.37 -14.36
C LEU A 74 -16.57 1.03 -13.45
N GLN A 75 -16.61 -0.20 -12.92
CA GLN A 75 -17.62 -0.61 -11.95
C GLN A 75 -17.47 0.10 -10.60
N TYR A 76 -16.23 0.33 -10.15
CA TYR A 76 -15.92 0.93 -8.85
C TYR A 76 -15.47 2.40 -8.94
N ASP A 77 -15.77 3.06 -10.06
CA ASP A 77 -15.40 4.45 -10.37
C ASP A 77 -13.93 4.80 -10.04
N LEU A 78 -13.02 3.87 -10.34
CA LEU A 78 -11.59 4.03 -10.16
C LEU A 78 -11.00 4.88 -11.30
N LEU A 79 -10.18 5.86 -10.91
CA LEU A 79 -9.66 6.88 -11.82
C LEU A 79 -8.26 6.53 -12.34
N PHE A 80 -8.08 6.59 -13.66
CA PHE A 80 -6.80 6.32 -14.31
C PHE A 80 -5.79 7.44 -14.02
N GLU A 81 -6.22 8.69 -13.97
CA GLU A 81 -5.37 9.86 -13.74
C GLU A 81 -4.74 9.84 -12.34
N ARG A 82 -5.35 9.11 -11.39
CA ARG A 82 -4.74 8.84 -10.08
C ARG A 82 -3.55 7.88 -10.18
N PHE A 83 -3.57 6.97 -11.15
CA PHE A 83 -2.47 6.09 -11.47
C PHE A 83 -1.41 6.80 -12.30
N LEU A 84 -1.80 7.25 -13.50
CA LEU A 84 -0.93 7.89 -14.46
C LEU A 84 -1.54 9.22 -14.90
N ASN A 85 -0.97 10.31 -14.40
CA ASN A 85 -1.44 11.66 -14.69
C ASN A 85 -0.65 12.24 -15.88
N PRO A 86 -1.28 12.56 -17.02
CA PRO A 86 -0.58 13.11 -18.19
C PRO A 86 0.07 14.47 -17.91
N GLU A 87 -0.45 15.24 -16.96
CA GLU A 87 0.10 16.54 -16.55
C GLU A 87 1.34 16.40 -15.65
N ARG A 88 1.71 15.17 -15.27
CA ARG A 88 2.88 14.88 -14.45
C ARG A 88 3.67 13.70 -14.99
N VAL A 89 4.92 13.96 -15.36
CA VAL A 89 5.88 12.88 -15.62
C VAL A 89 6.33 12.27 -14.28
N SER A 90 5.64 11.23 -13.84
CA SER A 90 6.06 10.33 -12.76
C SER A 90 6.02 8.90 -13.25
N MET A 91 6.98 8.08 -12.83
CA MET A 91 6.95 6.66 -13.17
C MET A 91 5.71 5.99 -12.57
N PRO A 92 4.96 5.20 -13.36
CA PRO A 92 3.91 4.34 -12.84
C PRO A 92 4.53 3.27 -11.93
N ASP A 93 3.78 2.84 -10.92
CA ASP A 93 4.24 1.90 -9.91
C ASP A 93 3.13 0.88 -9.64
N PHE A 94 3.31 -0.35 -10.11
CA PHE A 94 2.42 -1.47 -9.84
C PHE A 94 2.99 -2.23 -8.65
N ASP A 95 2.31 -2.11 -7.52
CA ASP A 95 2.53 -3.00 -6.38
C ASP A 95 1.89 -4.35 -6.69
N VAL A 96 2.71 -5.40 -6.88
CA VAL A 96 2.20 -6.74 -7.20
C VAL A 96 2.39 -7.68 -6.03
N ASP A 97 1.27 -8.19 -5.53
CA ASP A 97 1.24 -9.17 -4.45
C ASP A 97 1.33 -10.60 -5.02
N PHE A 98 2.29 -11.38 -4.56
CA PHE A 98 2.42 -12.81 -4.82
C PHE A 98 2.23 -13.60 -3.54
N CYS A 99 1.89 -14.88 -3.66
CA CYS A 99 1.95 -15.75 -2.49
C CYS A 99 3.39 -15.83 -1.96
N GLN A 100 3.54 -15.67 -0.64
CA GLN A 100 4.84 -15.58 0.02
C GLN A 100 5.75 -16.78 -0.29
N ASN A 101 5.19 -17.99 -0.37
CA ASN A 101 5.97 -19.21 -0.54
C ASN A 101 6.55 -19.40 -1.94
N ARG A 102 5.89 -18.87 -2.99
CA ARG A 102 6.29 -19.10 -4.40
C ARG A 102 6.76 -17.82 -5.09
N ARG A 103 6.83 -16.69 -4.38
CA ARG A 103 7.32 -15.42 -4.93
C ARG A 103 8.71 -15.55 -5.57
N ASP A 104 9.62 -16.29 -4.95
CA ASP A 104 10.99 -16.43 -5.44
C ASP A 104 11.05 -17.18 -6.79
N GLU A 105 10.03 -17.95 -7.16
CA GLU A 105 9.91 -18.54 -8.50
C GLU A 105 9.71 -17.45 -9.56
N VAL A 106 8.86 -16.45 -9.28
CA VAL A 106 8.61 -15.32 -10.18
C VAL A 106 9.88 -14.46 -10.32
N ILE A 107 10.60 -14.24 -9.22
CA ILE A 107 11.88 -13.52 -9.25
C ILE A 107 12.88 -14.24 -10.16
N ARG A 108 13.01 -15.57 -10.03
CA ARG A 108 13.88 -16.37 -10.90
C ARG A 108 13.46 -16.29 -12.36
N TYR A 109 12.15 -16.38 -12.65
CA TYR A 109 11.64 -16.20 -14.00
C TYR A 109 12.06 -14.84 -14.58
N VAL A 110 11.90 -13.75 -13.82
CA VAL A 110 12.30 -12.41 -14.27
C VAL A 110 13.81 -12.35 -14.52
N GLN A 111 14.64 -12.93 -13.66
CA GLN A 111 16.09 -12.99 -13.88
C GLN A 111 16.48 -13.79 -15.13
N GLU A 112 15.79 -14.90 -15.41
CA GLU A 112 16.03 -15.72 -16.60
C GLU A 112 15.53 -15.04 -17.88
N ARG A 113 14.39 -14.34 -17.80
CA ARG A 113 13.71 -13.68 -18.91
C ARG A 113 14.43 -12.40 -19.35
N TYR A 114 14.85 -11.57 -18.39
CA TYR A 114 15.42 -10.24 -18.65
C TYR A 114 16.93 -10.17 -18.47
N GLY A 115 17.58 -11.27 -18.06
CA GLY A 115 19.03 -11.39 -17.91
C GLY A 115 19.48 -11.26 -16.46
N ARG A 116 20.31 -12.21 -16.00
CA ARG A 116 20.76 -12.26 -14.60
C ARG A 116 21.55 -11.04 -14.15
N ASP A 117 22.32 -10.44 -15.05
CA ASP A 117 23.12 -9.24 -14.77
C ASP A 117 22.31 -7.94 -14.88
N GLN A 118 21.08 -8.02 -15.39
CA GLN A 118 20.17 -6.88 -15.60
C GLN A 118 19.13 -6.74 -14.48
N VAL A 119 19.03 -7.72 -13.57
CA VAL A 119 18.01 -7.76 -12.53
C VAL A 119 18.67 -7.85 -11.15
N ALA A 120 18.34 -6.94 -10.25
CA ALA A 120 18.85 -6.91 -8.88
C ALA A 120 17.78 -6.48 -7.88
N GLN A 121 17.98 -6.83 -6.61
CA GLN A 121 17.18 -6.30 -5.51
C GLN A 121 17.58 -4.85 -5.22
N ILE A 122 16.71 -4.11 -4.53
CA ILE A 122 17.05 -2.77 -4.03
C ILE A 122 17.64 -2.91 -2.62
N ILE A 123 18.75 -2.26 -2.31
CA ILE A 123 19.29 -2.28 -0.94
C ILE A 123 18.43 -1.44 0.00
N THR A 124 18.40 -1.87 1.26
CA THR A 124 17.91 -1.07 2.39
C THR A 124 19.01 -0.96 3.44
N PHE A 125 18.97 0.12 4.21
CA PHE A 125 19.93 0.35 5.28
C PHE A 125 19.19 0.37 6.62
N GLY A 126 19.53 -0.57 7.49
CA GLY A 126 19.02 -0.58 8.86
C GLY A 126 19.66 0.56 9.64
N SER A 127 18.87 1.51 10.13
CA SER A 127 19.34 2.59 11.00
C SER A 127 19.22 2.22 12.48
N LEU A 128 20.04 2.88 13.30
CA LEU A 128 19.99 2.79 14.76
C LEU A 128 18.78 3.56 15.30
N GLN A 129 17.66 2.86 15.48
CA GLN A 129 16.45 3.41 16.11
C GLN A 129 16.59 3.52 17.64
N ALA A 130 15.83 4.43 18.26
CA ALA A 130 15.90 4.78 19.69
C ALA A 130 16.11 3.60 20.66
N ARG A 131 15.22 2.60 20.65
CA ARG A 131 15.35 1.41 21.51
C ARG A 131 16.55 0.54 21.14
N GLY A 132 16.84 0.41 19.85
CA GLY A 132 17.96 -0.40 19.35
C GLY A 132 19.31 0.18 19.76
N VAL A 133 19.51 1.48 19.54
CA VAL A 133 20.73 2.19 19.92
C VAL A 133 20.92 2.19 21.44
N MET A 134 19.86 2.36 22.22
CA MET A 134 19.94 2.32 23.68
C MET A 134 20.39 0.93 24.18
N ARG A 135 19.89 -0.15 23.57
CA ARG A 135 20.33 -1.52 23.89
C ARG A 135 21.78 -1.78 23.52
N ASP A 136 22.22 -1.30 22.37
CA ASP A 136 23.60 -1.50 21.93
C ASP A 136 24.59 -0.70 22.79
N VAL A 137 24.28 0.57 23.08
CA VAL A 137 25.10 1.40 23.98
C VAL A 137 25.14 0.83 25.39
N GLY A 138 23.99 0.42 25.93
CA GLY A 138 23.94 -0.21 27.25
C GLY A 138 24.80 -1.48 27.35
N ARG A 139 24.84 -2.28 26.27
CA ARG A 139 25.70 -3.47 26.18
C ARG A 139 27.18 -3.12 26.20
N VAL A 140 27.60 -2.09 25.44
CA VAL A 140 29.00 -1.64 25.39
C VAL A 140 29.45 -1.03 26.73
N LEU A 141 28.53 -0.37 27.45
CA LEU A 141 28.78 0.15 28.78
C LEU A 141 28.63 -0.90 29.90
N GLU A 142 28.45 -2.18 29.54
CA GLU A 142 28.29 -3.30 30.46
C GLU A 142 27.17 -3.10 31.50
N MET A 143 26.11 -2.39 31.09
CA MET A 143 24.93 -2.19 31.93
C MET A 143 24.10 -3.48 32.02
N PRO A 144 23.51 -3.81 33.19
CA PRO A 144 22.64 -4.96 33.31
C PRO A 144 21.47 -4.92 32.32
N TYR A 145 21.26 -6.02 31.58
CA TYR A 145 20.22 -6.11 30.53
C TYR A 145 18.83 -5.70 31.04
N GLY A 146 18.45 -6.13 32.25
CA GLY A 146 17.17 -5.78 32.85
C GLY A 146 17.00 -4.29 33.13
N GLN A 147 18.08 -3.56 33.43
CA GLN A 147 18.04 -2.11 33.59
C GLN A 147 17.81 -1.43 32.23
N VAL A 148 18.56 -1.84 31.21
CA VAL A 148 18.45 -1.28 29.85
C VAL A 148 17.09 -1.57 29.23
N ASP A 149 16.54 -2.78 29.42
CA ASP A 149 15.22 -3.14 28.90
C ASP A 149 14.10 -2.33 29.57
N ARG A 150 14.20 -2.04 30.88
CA ARG A 150 13.25 -1.14 31.56
C ARG A 150 13.28 0.26 30.96
N LEU A 151 14.45 0.83 30.73
CA LEU A 151 14.60 2.13 30.07
C LEU A 151 14.01 2.11 28.65
N CYS A 152 14.29 1.05 27.89
CA CYS A 152 13.77 0.92 26.53
C CYS A 152 12.24 0.82 26.48
N LYS A 153 11.60 0.19 27.47
CA LYS A 153 10.13 0.08 27.54
C LYS A 153 9.44 1.43 27.75
N LEU A 154 10.12 2.40 28.35
CA LEU A 154 9.62 3.76 28.54
C LEU A 154 9.62 4.58 27.24
N ILE A 155 10.45 4.21 26.25
CA ILE A 155 10.47 4.85 24.93
C ILE A 155 9.25 4.38 24.14
N PRO A 156 8.29 5.23 23.74
CA PRO A 156 7.10 4.78 23.02
C PRO A 156 7.43 4.09 21.68
N ILE A 157 6.64 3.10 21.29
CA ILE A 157 6.67 2.53 19.93
C ILE A 157 5.49 3.11 19.16
N ASN A 158 5.81 3.90 18.15
CA ASN A 158 4.86 4.30 17.14
C ASN A 158 5.46 3.96 15.76
N PRO A 159 4.98 2.89 15.11
CA PRO A 159 5.51 2.46 13.82
C PRO A 159 5.29 3.50 12.70
N ALA A 160 4.23 4.30 12.80
CA ALA A 160 3.91 5.32 11.80
C ALA A 160 4.78 6.58 11.98
N HIS A 161 5.08 6.94 13.23
CA HIS A 161 5.93 8.07 13.60
C HIS A 161 6.94 7.64 14.66
N PRO A 162 8.09 7.07 14.26
CA PRO A 162 9.11 6.63 15.21
C PRO A 162 9.52 7.77 16.13
N VAL A 163 9.37 7.56 17.44
CA VAL A 163 9.75 8.56 18.45
C VAL A 163 11.27 8.58 18.57
N THR A 164 11.86 9.76 18.42
CA THR A 164 13.30 9.95 18.62
C THR A 164 13.66 9.83 20.09
N LEU A 165 14.90 9.47 20.42
CA LEU A 165 15.35 9.45 21.81
C LEU A 165 15.19 10.80 22.50
N LYS A 166 15.44 11.89 21.77
CA LYS A 166 15.28 13.25 22.30
C LYS A 166 13.83 13.51 22.73
N GLN A 167 12.86 13.22 21.85
CA GLN A 167 11.44 13.37 22.16
C GLN A 167 11.02 12.46 23.31
N ALA A 168 11.47 11.20 23.31
CA ALA A 168 11.14 10.27 24.39
C ALA A 168 11.60 10.78 25.76
N VAL A 169 12.79 11.40 25.84
CA VAL A 169 13.31 11.99 27.08
C VAL A 169 12.54 13.25 27.47
N GLU A 170 12.13 14.08 26.50
CA GLU A 170 11.32 15.29 26.75
C GLU A 170 9.91 14.92 27.27
N ASP A 171 9.29 13.88 26.71
CA ASP A 171 7.90 13.51 26.96
C ASP A 171 7.70 12.59 28.17
N GLU A 172 8.71 11.82 28.60
CA GLU A 172 8.60 10.85 29.70
C GLU A 172 9.45 11.25 30.92
N PRO A 173 8.85 11.80 31.99
CA PRO A 173 9.56 12.25 33.19
C PRO A 173 10.41 11.17 33.86
N ARG A 174 10.00 9.89 33.78
CA ARG A 174 10.75 8.77 34.37
C ARG A 174 12.10 8.54 33.69
N LEU A 175 12.22 8.87 32.40
CA LEU A 175 13.50 8.82 31.71
C LEU A 175 14.45 9.94 32.19
N GLN A 176 13.91 11.12 32.45
CA GLN A 176 14.68 12.26 32.98
C GLN A 176 15.16 11.98 34.41
N GLU A 177 14.30 11.40 35.24
CA GLU A 177 14.64 10.99 36.60
C GLU A 177 15.76 9.94 36.60
N ALA A 178 15.62 8.88 35.78
CA ALA A 178 16.65 7.85 35.66
C ALA A 178 18.02 8.39 35.21
N GLN A 179 18.06 9.43 34.36
CA GLN A 179 19.30 10.12 33.98
C GLN A 179 19.90 10.97 35.11
N LYS A 180 19.08 11.48 36.02
CA LYS A 180 19.55 12.27 37.19
C LYS A 180 20.08 11.36 38.29
N GLU A 181 19.44 10.21 38.50
CA GLU A 181 19.79 9.26 39.57
C GLU A 181 21.07 8.47 39.26
N ASP A 182 21.27 8.05 38.01
CA ASP A 182 22.39 7.20 37.62
C ASP A 182 23.25 7.84 36.52
N ALA A 183 24.48 8.21 36.88
CA ALA A 183 25.44 8.80 35.95
C ALA A 183 25.79 7.87 34.77
N ARG A 184 25.71 6.53 34.93
CA ARG A 184 25.90 5.58 33.84
C ARG A 184 24.74 5.63 32.86
N VAL A 185 23.50 5.75 33.36
CA VAL A 185 22.31 5.94 32.52
C VAL A 185 22.43 7.23 31.73
N LYS A 186 22.78 8.34 32.38
CA LYS A 186 23.03 9.62 31.69
C LYS A 186 24.04 9.48 30.55
N ARG A 187 25.21 8.88 30.84
CA ARG A 187 26.25 8.65 29.84
C ARG A 187 25.76 7.78 28.67
N ALA A 188 24.94 6.77 28.96
CA ALA A 188 24.36 5.93 27.92
C ALA A 188 23.42 6.72 27.00
N PHE A 189 22.56 7.58 27.54
CA PHE A 189 21.70 8.47 26.74
C PHE A 189 22.51 9.48 25.92
N ASP A 190 23.54 10.10 26.50
CA ASP A 190 24.40 11.06 25.80
C ASP A 190 25.10 10.45 24.57
N ILE A 191 25.52 9.18 24.69
CA ILE A 191 26.10 8.43 23.57
C ILE A 191 25.01 8.01 22.58
N ALA A 192 23.89 7.48 23.07
CA ALA A 192 22.80 6.99 22.23
C ALA A 192 22.20 8.11 21.36
N LEU A 193 22.06 9.32 21.88
CA LEU A 193 21.60 10.50 21.15
C LEU A 193 22.54 10.88 19.99
N LYS A 194 23.85 10.62 20.10
CA LYS A 194 24.82 10.87 19.03
C LYS A 194 24.83 9.77 17.96
N LEU A 195 24.42 8.57 18.32
CA LEU A 195 24.42 7.40 17.43
C LEU A 195 23.07 7.13 16.77
N GLU A 196 21.98 7.67 17.32
CA GLU A 196 20.64 7.54 16.74
C GLU A 196 20.62 8.01 15.28
N GLY A 197 20.00 7.21 14.42
CA GLY A 197 19.85 7.51 13.00
C GLY A 197 21.03 7.09 12.11
N LEU A 198 22.19 6.75 12.68
CA LEU A 198 23.31 6.22 11.90
C LEU A 198 22.96 4.86 11.28
N TYR A 199 23.52 4.58 10.10
CA TYR A 199 23.36 3.28 9.43
C TYR A 199 24.20 2.21 10.11
N ARG A 200 23.62 1.03 10.31
CA ARG A 200 24.23 -0.11 11.00
C ARG A 200 24.67 -1.22 10.05
N HIS A 201 23.81 -1.60 9.13
CA HIS A 201 24.04 -2.72 8.21
C HIS A 201 23.27 -2.52 6.91
N ALA A 202 23.79 -3.13 5.85
CA ALA A 202 23.07 -3.36 4.61
C ALA A 202 22.08 -4.51 4.79
N SER A 203 20.90 -4.38 4.22
CA SER A 203 19.88 -5.40 4.06
C SER A 203 19.30 -5.28 2.66
N THR A 204 18.50 -6.24 2.21
CA THR A 204 17.77 -6.13 0.95
C THR A 204 16.34 -5.65 1.20
N HIS A 205 15.77 -4.90 0.26
CA HIS A 205 14.36 -4.51 0.29
C HIS A 205 13.52 -5.77 0.15
N ALA A 206 12.54 -5.95 1.02
CA ALA A 206 11.76 -7.18 1.04
C ALA A 206 11.01 -7.43 -0.28
N ALA A 207 10.66 -6.37 -1.03
CA ALA A 207 9.87 -6.46 -2.25
C ALA A 207 10.52 -5.87 -3.51
N GLY A 208 11.56 -5.04 -3.36
CA GLY A 208 11.96 -4.11 -4.41
C GLY A 208 12.96 -4.74 -5.36
N ILE A 209 12.60 -4.83 -6.62
CA ILE A 209 13.43 -5.35 -7.71
C ILE A 209 13.59 -4.27 -8.76
N VAL A 210 14.75 -4.22 -9.41
CA VAL A 210 14.98 -3.39 -10.58
C VAL A 210 15.31 -4.25 -11.79
N ILE A 211 14.89 -3.77 -12.96
CA ILE A 211 15.19 -4.39 -14.26
C ILE A 211 15.81 -3.30 -15.13
N GLY A 212 17.05 -3.53 -15.57
CA GLY A 212 17.81 -2.64 -16.44
C GLY A 212 17.75 -3.05 -17.91
N ASP A 213 18.00 -2.09 -18.80
CA ASP A 213 18.12 -2.31 -20.26
C ASP A 213 19.48 -2.88 -20.68
N ARG A 214 20.45 -2.87 -19.77
CA ARG A 214 21.83 -3.37 -19.91
C ARG A 214 22.35 -3.89 -18.56
N PRO A 215 23.54 -4.49 -18.47
CA PRO A 215 24.10 -4.95 -17.19
C PRO A 215 24.10 -3.85 -16.12
N LEU A 216 23.54 -4.15 -14.94
CA LEU A 216 23.34 -3.14 -13.91
C LEU A 216 24.64 -2.54 -13.39
N SER A 217 25.76 -3.28 -13.47
CA SER A 217 27.09 -2.80 -13.10
C SER A 217 27.57 -1.60 -13.94
N GLU A 218 27.01 -1.39 -15.13
CA GLU A 218 27.30 -0.21 -15.97
C GLU A 218 26.51 1.03 -15.53
N LEU A 219 25.43 0.86 -14.76
CA LEU A 219 24.51 1.92 -14.34
C LEU A 219 24.67 2.27 -12.87
N VAL A 220 24.76 1.25 -12.00
CA VAL A 220 24.80 1.40 -10.55
C VAL A 220 25.75 0.39 -9.89
N PRO A 221 26.44 0.77 -8.81
CA PRO A 221 27.24 -0.19 -8.06
C PRO A 221 26.35 -1.24 -7.39
N LEU A 222 26.83 -2.49 -7.35
CA LEU A 222 26.12 -3.62 -6.76
C LEU A 222 26.76 -4.04 -5.42
N TYR A 223 25.93 -4.61 -4.56
CA TYR A 223 26.28 -5.26 -3.31
C TYR A 223 25.79 -6.71 -3.37
N ARG A 224 26.62 -7.67 -2.94
CA ARG A 224 26.23 -9.07 -2.86
C ARG A 224 26.31 -9.53 -1.41
N ASP A 225 25.16 -9.86 -0.82
CA ASP A 225 25.12 -10.55 0.45
C ASP A 225 25.60 -12.00 0.23
N PRO A 226 26.58 -12.52 0.99
CA PRO A 226 27.02 -13.91 0.88
C PRO A 226 25.90 -14.95 1.07
N LYS A 227 24.80 -14.57 1.72
CA LYS A 227 23.62 -15.43 1.95
C LYS A 227 22.54 -15.31 0.87
N SER A 228 22.69 -14.39 -0.08
CA SER A 228 21.74 -14.16 -1.17
C SER A 228 22.36 -14.56 -2.50
N ASP A 229 21.58 -15.24 -3.34
CA ASP A 229 22.01 -15.54 -4.72
C ASP A 229 21.93 -14.29 -5.62
N MET A 230 20.95 -13.43 -5.37
CA MET A 230 20.69 -12.23 -6.14
C MET A 230 21.44 -11.02 -5.56
N PRO A 231 22.13 -10.22 -6.39
CA PRO A 231 22.75 -8.97 -5.95
C PRO A 231 21.70 -7.92 -5.62
N ALA A 232 22.10 -6.89 -4.87
CA ALA A 232 21.32 -5.70 -4.61
C ALA A 232 22.03 -4.44 -5.13
N THR A 233 21.29 -3.44 -5.59
CA THR A 233 21.84 -2.13 -5.95
C THR A 233 22.32 -1.41 -4.70
N GLN A 234 23.49 -0.78 -4.69
CA GLN A 234 23.91 0.03 -3.52
C GLN A 234 23.10 1.33 -3.37
N PHE A 235 22.34 1.71 -4.40
CA PHE A 235 21.34 2.76 -4.31
C PHE A 235 20.07 2.24 -3.66
N ASN A 236 19.61 2.94 -2.62
CA ASN A 236 18.31 2.66 -2.03
C ASN A 236 17.18 3.15 -2.96
N MET A 237 15.94 2.89 -2.56
CA MET A 237 14.73 3.22 -3.32
C MET A 237 14.70 4.68 -3.85
N LYS A 238 15.22 5.64 -3.08
CA LYS A 238 15.20 7.07 -3.46
C LYS A 238 16.17 7.39 -4.61
N TRP A 239 17.29 6.68 -4.66
CA TRP A 239 18.37 6.95 -5.60
C TRP A 239 18.31 6.07 -6.84
N VAL A 240 17.74 4.87 -6.73
CA VAL A 240 17.64 3.92 -7.84
C VAL A 240 16.72 4.45 -8.96
N GLU A 241 15.59 5.05 -8.58
CA GLU A 241 14.66 5.69 -9.52
C GLU A 241 15.32 6.88 -10.23
N LYS A 242 16.08 7.70 -9.48
CA LYS A 242 16.84 8.83 -10.04
C LYS A 242 18.00 8.41 -10.93
N ALA A 243 18.50 7.19 -10.78
CA ALA A 243 19.48 6.59 -11.66
C ALA A 243 18.86 6.09 -12.98
N GLY A 244 17.56 6.26 -13.18
CA GLY A 244 16.84 5.87 -14.39
C GLY A 244 16.44 4.40 -14.43
N LEU A 245 16.57 3.68 -13.30
CA LEU A 245 16.12 2.29 -13.21
C LEU A 245 14.65 2.23 -12.83
N VAL A 246 13.93 1.34 -13.51
CA VAL A 246 12.54 1.04 -13.23
C VAL A 246 12.48 0.06 -12.07
N LYS A 247 11.68 0.41 -11.06
CA LYS A 247 11.43 -0.44 -9.89
C LYS A 247 10.13 -1.24 -10.08
N PHE A 248 10.12 -2.44 -9.52
CA PHE A 248 8.97 -3.31 -9.43
C PHE A 248 8.92 -3.87 -8.01
N ASP A 249 7.76 -3.77 -7.36
CA ASP A 249 7.58 -4.27 -6.01
C ASP A 249 6.87 -5.65 -6.04
N PHE A 250 7.63 -6.69 -5.71
CA PHE A 250 7.19 -8.08 -5.56
C PHE A 250 6.90 -8.37 -4.08
N LEU A 251 5.67 -8.12 -3.64
CA LEU A 251 5.28 -8.33 -2.26
C LEU A 251 4.93 -9.80 -2.00
N GLY A 252 5.41 -10.35 -0.88
CA GLY A 252 5.02 -11.67 -0.43
C GLY A 252 3.85 -11.57 0.54
N LEU A 253 2.62 -11.77 0.07
CA LEU A 253 1.43 -11.66 0.90
C LEU A 253 1.06 -13.03 1.49
N LYS A 254 1.09 -13.12 2.82
CA LYS A 254 0.71 -14.34 3.55
C LYS A 254 -0.74 -14.74 3.28
N THR A 255 -1.65 -13.79 3.14
CA THR A 255 -3.07 -14.02 2.85
C THR A 255 -3.28 -14.87 1.60
N LEU A 256 -2.58 -14.58 0.51
CA LEU A 256 -2.65 -15.37 -0.73
C LEU A 256 -2.21 -16.82 -0.51
N THR A 257 -1.19 -17.03 0.33
CA THR A 257 -0.71 -18.37 0.69
C THR A 257 -1.75 -19.15 1.50
N VAL A 258 -2.43 -18.47 2.43
CA VAL A 258 -3.49 -19.08 3.25
C VAL A 258 -4.70 -19.45 2.37
N ILE A 259 -5.12 -18.56 1.47
CA ILE A 259 -6.23 -18.81 0.54
C ILE A 259 -5.89 -20.01 -0.37
N GLU A 260 -4.72 -20.02 -0.98
CA GLU A 260 -4.25 -21.11 -1.83
C GLU A 260 -4.25 -22.46 -1.09
N THR A 261 -3.76 -22.46 0.16
CA THR A 261 -3.77 -23.66 1.00
C THR A 261 -5.20 -24.13 1.27
N ALA A 262 -6.12 -23.21 1.59
CA ALA A 262 -7.52 -23.53 1.83
C ALA A 262 -8.20 -24.11 0.58
N VAL A 263 -8.01 -23.50 -0.59
CA VAL A 263 -8.53 -23.98 -1.88
C VAL A 263 -8.02 -25.39 -2.18
N ASN A 264 -6.72 -25.64 -1.99
CA ASN A 264 -6.13 -26.96 -2.20
C ASN A 264 -6.71 -28.03 -1.27
N LEU A 265 -6.96 -27.69 0.00
CA LEU A 265 -7.60 -28.61 0.95
C LEU A 265 -9.08 -28.87 0.62
N ILE A 266 -9.79 -27.88 0.09
CA ILE A 266 -11.18 -28.03 -0.39
C ILE A 266 -11.20 -28.95 -1.63
N ARG A 267 -10.24 -28.77 -2.55
CA ARG A 267 -10.10 -29.61 -3.74
C ARG A 267 -9.84 -31.08 -3.41
N GLN A 268 -9.09 -31.37 -2.34
CA GLN A 268 -8.91 -32.75 -1.83
C GLN A 268 -10.21 -33.41 -1.37
N ARG A 269 -11.26 -32.64 -1.09
CA ARG A 269 -12.61 -33.14 -0.77
C ARG A 269 -13.47 -33.37 -2.02
N GLY A 270 -12.91 -33.18 -3.22
CA GLY A 270 -13.63 -33.31 -4.50
C GLY A 270 -14.47 -32.09 -4.87
N ILE A 271 -14.26 -30.95 -4.19
CA ILE A 271 -14.95 -29.68 -4.49
C ILE A 271 -14.01 -28.80 -5.28
N ASP A 272 -14.33 -28.51 -6.53
CA ASP A 272 -13.57 -27.55 -7.34
C ASP A 272 -14.07 -26.14 -7.03
N LEU A 273 -13.18 -25.29 -6.54
CA LEU A 273 -13.48 -23.92 -6.13
C LEU A 273 -12.56 -22.97 -6.89
N ASP A 274 -13.17 -22.10 -7.70
CA ASP A 274 -12.49 -21.01 -8.37
C ASP A 274 -12.67 -19.72 -7.55
N ILE A 275 -11.58 -19.26 -6.93
CA ILE A 275 -11.59 -18.08 -6.06
C ILE A 275 -11.96 -16.80 -6.82
N GLN A 276 -11.70 -16.73 -8.14
CA GLN A 276 -11.97 -15.54 -8.94
C GLN A 276 -13.44 -15.40 -9.31
N LYS A 277 -14.24 -16.47 -9.13
CA LYS A 277 -15.66 -16.52 -9.52
C LYS A 277 -16.61 -16.52 -8.32
N ILE A 278 -16.10 -16.23 -7.12
CA ILE A 278 -16.96 -16.16 -5.94
C ILE A 278 -17.91 -14.95 -6.05
N PRO A 279 -19.19 -15.12 -5.70
CA PRO A 279 -20.13 -14.00 -5.67
C PRO A 279 -19.75 -13.00 -4.56
N LEU A 280 -19.85 -11.71 -4.85
CA LEU A 280 -19.53 -10.63 -3.91
C LEU A 280 -20.73 -10.24 -3.02
N ASP A 281 -21.90 -10.83 -3.26
CA ASP A 281 -23.17 -10.56 -2.57
C ASP A 281 -23.63 -11.74 -1.68
N ASP A 282 -22.72 -12.64 -1.28
CA ASP A 282 -23.05 -13.79 -0.44
C ASP A 282 -23.53 -13.38 0.96
N THR A 283 -24.82 -13.62 1.23
CA THR A 283 -25.48 -13.23 2.49
C THR A 283 -24.82 -13.85 3.72
N LYS A 284 -24.40 -15.13 3.64
CA LYS A 284 -23.80 -15.83 4.79
C LYS A 284 -22.47 -15.20 5.20
N THR A 285 -21.69 -14.74 4.22
CA THR A 285 -20.44 -14.02 4.44
C THR A 285 -20.70 -12.69 5.16
N TYR A 286 -21.67 -11.90 4.70
CA TYR A 286 -22.02 -10.63 5.37
C TYR A 286 -22.62 -10.80 6.76
N GLU A 287 -23.43 -11.84 6.98
CA GLU A 287 -23.95 -12.18 8.31
C GLU A 287 -22.82 -12.52 9.29
N MET A 288 -21.83 -13.31 8.85
CA MET A 288 -20.64 -13.64 9.65
C MET A 288 -19.83 -12.37 9.98
N ILE A 289 -19.56 -11.55 8.98
CA ILE A 289 -18.80 -10.30 9.15
C ILE A 289 -19.54 -9.35 10.10
N SER A 290 -20.87 -9.21 9.95
CA SER A 290 -21.71 -8.34 10.78
C SER A 290 -21.81 -8.78 12.24
N ARG A 291 -21.60 -10.07 12.54
CA ARG A 291 -21.46 -10.57 13.93
C ARG A 291 -20.09 -10.25 14.55
N GLY A 292 -19.14 -9.76 13.76
CA GLY A 292 -17.75 -9.53 14.21
C GLY A 292 -16.93 -10.82 14.29
N ASP A 293 -17.35 -11.88 13.61
CA ASP A 293 -16.66 -13.18 13.52
C ASP A 293 -15.50 -13.13 12.51
N THR A 294 -14.61 -12.12 12.63
CA THR A 294 -13.60 -11.80 11.61
C THR A 294 -12.17 -12.15 12.03
N VAL A 295 -11.99 -13.00 13.04
CA VAL A 295 -10.66 -13.52 13.41
C VAL A 295 -10.10 -14.34 12.25
N GLY A 296 -8.94 -13.95 11.72
CA GLY A 296 -8.35 -14.58 10.53
C GLY A 296 -8.89 -14.06 9.20
N VAL A 297 -9.77 -13.04 9.20
CA VAL A 297 -10.22 -12.37 7.98
C VAL A 297 -9.32 -11.17 7.70
N PHE A 298 -8.70 -11.16 6.53
CA PHE A 298 -7.70 -10.16 6.13
C PHE A 298 -8.22 -8.73 6.27
N GLN A 299 -7.37 -7.83 6.76
CA GLN A 299 -7.63 -6.40 7.05
C GLN A 299 -8.65 -6.07 8.16
N ILE A 300 -9.60 -6.97 8.46
CA ILE A 300 -10.69 -6.70 9.41
C ILE A 300 -10.65 -7.53 10.70
N GLU A 301 -9.46 -8.01 11.10
CA GLU A 301 -9.27 -8.87 12.28
C GLU A 301 -9.06 -8.12 13.62
N SER A 302 -8.60 -6.86 13.57
CA SER A 302 -8.19 -6.14 14.79
C SER A 302 -9.38 -5.89 15.73
N SER A 303 -9.13 -5.88 17.04
CA SER A 303 -10.20 -5.71 18.04
C SER A 303 -11.03 -4.43 17.85
N GLY A 304 -10.37 -3.33 17.45
CA GLY A 304 -11.04 -2.07 17.17
C GLY A 304 -11.85 -2.10 15.87
N MET A 305 -11.30 -2.69 14.80
CA MET A 305 -12.02 -2.86 13.54
C MET A 305 -13.24 -3.76 13.70
N ARG A 306 -13.12 -4.82 14.51
CA ARG A 306 -14.23 -5.73 14.85
C ARG A 306 -15.38 -5.03 15.56
N LYS A 307 -15.12 -4.02 16.38
CA LYS A 307 -16.20 -3.21 16.98
C LYS A 307 -16.88 -2.35 15.91
N ALA A 308 -16.08 -1.67 15.11
CA ALA A 308 -16.59 -0.82 14.03
C ALA A 308 -17.44 -1.60 13.01
N ILE A 309 -17.07 -2.84 12.68
CA ILE A 309 -17.80 -3.66 11.71
C ILE A 309 -19.17 -4.13 12.25
N VAL A 310 -19.26 -4.43 13.55
CA VAL A 310 -20.52 -4.80 14.21
C VAL A 310 -21.49 -3.62 14.26
N GLU A 311 -20.96 -2.40 14.46
CA GLU A 311 -21.76 -1.17 14.39
C GLU A 311 -22.19 -0.83 12.96
N MET A 312 -21.30 -1.03 11.97
CA MET A 312 -21.58 -0.75 10.56
C MET A 312 -22.57 -1.73 9.95
N ARG A 313 -22.53 -3.01 10.34
CA ARG A 313 -23.33 -4.12 9.78
C ARG A 313 -23.25 -4.16 8.24
N PRO A 314 -22.07 -4.42 7.66
CA PRO A 314 -21.90 -4.41 6.21
C PRO A 314 -22.76 -5.47 5.53
N ASP A 315 -23.42 -5.10 4.44
CA ASP A 315 -24.31 -5.95 3.63
C ASP A 315 -23.98 -5.95 2.13
N ARG A 316 -22.89 -5.26 1.76
CA ARG A 316 -22.33 -5.18 0.41
C ARG A 316 -20.83 -4.92 0.45
N PHE A 317 -20.15 -5.08 -0.68
CA PHE A 317 -18.69 -5.02 -0.74
C PHE A 317 -18.17 -3.60 -0.51
N GLU A 318 -18.90 -2.60 -0.99
CA GLU A 318 -18.57 -1.17 -0.86
C GLU A 318 -18.46 -0.73 0.59
N ASP A 319 -19.20 -1.36 1.50
CA ASP A 319 -19.11 -1.05 2.93
C ASP A 319 -17.79 -1.53 3.54
N ILE A 320 -17.26 -2.66 3.07
CA ILE A 320 -15.95 -3.17 3.49
C ILE A 320 -14.85 -2.22 2.98
N ILE A 321 -14.97 -1.76 1.73
CA ILE A 321 -14.07 -0.76 1.15
C ILE A 321 -14.11 0.54 2.00
N ALA A 322 -15.31 1.03 2.31
CA ALA A 322 -15.51 2.24 3.09
C ALA A 322 -14.95 2.10 4.51
N LEU A 323 -15.18 0.98 5.18
CA LEU A 323 -14.68 0.73 6.53
C LEU A 323 -13.15 0.76 6.59
N VAL A 324 -12.48 0.06 5.67
CA VAL A 324 -11.00 0.03 5.61
C VAL A 324 -10.42 1.42 5.32
N ALA A 325 -11.13 2.24 4.53
CA ALA A 325 -10.74 3.62 4.26
C ALA A 325 -10.97 4.54 5.47
N LEU A 326 -12.11 4.42 6.14
CA LEU A 326 -12.49 5.24 7.29
C LEU A 326 -11.72 4.91 8.56
N TYR A 327 -11.32 3.65 8.77
CA TYR A 327 -10.63 3.20 9.98
C TYR A 327 -9.15 3.60 10.01
N ARG A 328 -8.90 4.91 9.90
CA ARG A 328 -7.58 5.56 9.95
C ARG A 328 -7.64 6.81 10.84
N PRO A 329 -6.52 7.23 11.45
CA PRO A 329 -6.48 8.46 12.24
C PRO A 329 -6.96 9.68 11.43
N GLY A 330 -7.99 10.38 11.92
CA GLY A 330 -8.69 11.43 11.18
C GLY A 330 -10.09 11.00 10.73
N PRO A 331 -10.23 10.25 9.61
CA PRO A 331 -11.54 9.86 9.08
C PRO A 331 -12.32 8.89 9.98
N MET A 332 -11.68 8.25 10.97
CA MET A 332 -12.37 7.37 11.92
C MET A 332 -13.51 8.08 12.68
N ALA A 333 -13.42 9.41 12.84
CA ALA A 333 -14.49 10.21 13.42
C ALA A 333 -15.78 10.23 12.58
N ASN A 334 -15.71 9.89 11.29
CA ASN A 334 -16.85 9.87 10.38
C ASN A 334 -17.60 8.52 10.36
N ILE A 335 -17.05 7.47 10.98
CA ILE A 335 -17.71 6.14 11.03
C ILE A 335 -19.11 6.22 11.65
N PRO A 336 -19.35 6.91 12.78
CA PRO A 336 -20.69 7.04 13.34
C PRO A 336 -21.68 7.72 12.39
N THR A 337 -21.27 8.79 11.70
CA THR A 337 -22.11 9.48 10.70
C THR A 337 -22.41 8.60 9.49
N TYR A 338 -21.41 7.88 8.97
CA TYR A 338 -21.61 6.90 7.91
C TYR A 338 -22.65 5.85 8.32
N ASN A 339 -22.50 5.27 9.53
CA ASN A 339 -23.43 4.26 10.04
C ASN A 339 -24.84 4.83 10.26
N ALA A 340 -24.97 6.03 10.84
CA ALA A 340 -26.27 6.67 11.06
C ALA A 340 -27.03 6.89 9.74
N ARG A 341 -26.33 7.36 8.71
CA ARG A 341 -26.92 7.59 7.38
C ARG A 341 -27.24 6.29 6.65
N LYS A 342 -26.33 5.32 6.70
CA LYS A 342 -26.56 3.98 6.16
C LYS A 342 -27.82 3.34 6.74
N HIS A 343 -28.01 3.42 8.06
CA HIS A 343 -29.12 2.79 8.77
C HIS A 343 -30.41 3.63 8.74
N GLY A 344 -30.40 4.79 8.06
CA GLY A 344 -31.56 5.67 7.93
C GLY A 344 -31.89 6.48 9.18
N TYR A 345 -30.99 6.54 10.17
CA TYR A 345 -31.14 7.36 11.37
C TYR A 345 -30.85 8.84 11.11
N GLU A 346 -30.07 9.14 10.07
CA GLU A 346 -29.75 10.48 9.59
C GLU A 346 -29.94 10.53 8.06
N GLN A 347 -30.41 11.66 7.52
CA GLN A 347 -30.51 11.84 6.07
C GLN A 347 -29.13 12.18 5.48
N PRO A 348 -28.74 11.57 4.34
CA PRO A 348 -27.50 11.95 3.66
C PRO A 348 -27.49 13.43 3.26
N ASP A 349 -26.45 14.15 3.66
CA ASP A 349 -26.15 15.50 3.17
C ASP A 349 -25.04 15.40 2.12
N TYR A 350 -25.36 15.77 0.88
CA TYR A 350 -24.45 15.75 -0.26
C TYR A 350 -23.74 17.08 -0.49
N ILE A 351 -23.98 18.11 0.34
CA ILE A 351 -23.41 19.47 0.27
C ILE A 351 -23.89 20.26 -0.96
N HIS A 352 -23.94 19.64 -2.14
CA HIS A 352 -24.38 20.23 -3.40
C HIS A 352 -25.01 19.15 -4.32
N PRO A 353 -26.11 19.43 -5.07
CA PRO A 353 -26.81 18.43 -5.88
C PRO A 353 -25.91 17.68 -6.89
N LYS A 354 -24.94 18.37 -7.50
CA LYS A 354 -23.97 17.74 -8.43
C LYS A 354 -23.11 16.63 -7.80
N LEU A 355 -22.92 16.66 -6.47
CA LEU A 355 -22.09 15.68 -5.77
C LEU A 355 -22.84 14.41 -5.39
N GLU A 356 -24.18 14.40 -5.49
CA GLU A 356 -24.98 13.24 -5.15
C GLU A 356 -24.51 12.00 -5.93
N GLN A 357 -24.27 12.12 -7.24
CA GLN A 357 -23.79 11.02 -8.07
C GLN A 357 -22.45 10.41 -7.62
N VAL A 358 -21.60 11.19 -6.94
CA VAL A 358 -20.25 10.76 -6.48
C VAL A 358 -20.28 10.24 -5.05
N LEU A 359 -21.14 10.82 -4.21
CA LEU A 359 -21.18 10.56 -2.77
C LEU A 359 -22.32 9.63 -2.35
N LYS A 360 -23.20 9.23 -3.29
CA LYS A 360 -24.33 8.33 -3.01
C LYS A 360 -23.88 7.02 -2.38
N GLU A 361 -22.82 6.42 -2.89
CA GLU A 361 -22.31 5.14 -2.39
C GLU A 361 -21.78 5.23 -0.95
N THR A 362 -21.31 6.41 -0.55
CA THR A 362 -20.77 6.69 0.79
C THR A 362 -21.70 7.55 1.65
N PHE A 363 -22.98 7.61 1.30
CA PHE A 363 -24.02 8.32 2.05
C PHE A 363 -23.67 9.79 2.34
N GLY A 364 -23.10 10.50 1.36
CA GLY A 364 -22.72 11.91 1.49
C GLY A 364 -21.42 12.15 2.26
N VAL A 365 -20.78 11.12 2.80
CA VAL A 365 -19.48 11.24 3.47
C VAL A 365 -18.37 11.14 2.44
N ILE A 366 -17.45 12.11 2.40
CA ILE A 366 -16.26 12.03 1.54
C ILE A 366 -15.27 11.05 2.18
N VAL A 367 -15.10 9.88 1.57
CA VAL A 367 -14.25 8.80 2.07
C VAL A 367 -13.02 8.60 1.18
N TYR A 368 -13.21 8.64 -0.13
CA TYR A 368 -12.18 8.29 -1.10
C TYR A 368 -11.47 9.53 -1.66
N GLN A 369 -10.25 9.34 -2.14
CA GLN A 369 -9.49 10.41 -2.79
C GLN A 369 -10.07 10.75 -4.16
N GLU A 370 -10.58 9.74 -4.85
CA GLU A 370 -11.28 9.80 -6.12
C GLU A 370 -12.52 10.70 -6.01
N GLN A 371 -13.27 10.59 -4.91
CA GLN A 371 -14.42 11.47 -4.64
C GLN A 371 -14.01 12.95 -4.51
N VAL A 372 -12.86 13.23 -3.88
CA VAL A 372 -12.32 14.60 -3.82
C VAL A 372 -11.97 15.12 -5.21
N MET A 373 -11.37 14.26 -6.05
CA MET A 373 -11.02 14.63 -7.42
C MET A 373 -12.26 14.90 -8.29
N GLN A 374 -13.25 14.01 -8.24
CA GLN A 374 -14.52 14.16 -8.94
C GLN A 374 -15.31 15.38 -8.45
N ALA A 375 -15.27 15.69 -7.14
CA ALA A 375 -15.89 16.89 -6.61
C ALA A 375 -15.27 18.16 -7.19
N ALA A 376 -13.94 18.23 -7.30
CA ALA A 376 -13.23 19.34 -7.94
C ALA A 376 -13.60 19.48 -9.42
N GLN A 377 -13.68 18.36 -10.15
CA GLN A 377 -14.11 18.34 -11.55
C GLN A 377 -15.54 18.89 -11.71
N LEU A 378 -16.49 18.39 -10.92
CA LEU A 378 -17.91 18.72 -11.07
C LEU A 378 -18.29 20.13 -10.61
N LEU A 379 -17.62 20.63 -9.56
CA LEU A 379 -17.92 21.93 -8.96
C LEU A 379 -17.07 23.07 -9.52
N ALA A 380 -15.79 22.81 -9.78
CA ALA A 380 -14.82 23.82 -10.19
C ALA A 380 -14.32 23.65 -11.63
N GLY A 381 -14.76 22.62 -12.35
CA GLY A 381 -14.41 22.42 -13.77
C GLY A 381 -12.98 21.94 -14.01
N TYR A 382 -12.30 21.42 -12.98
CA TYR A 382 -10.95 20.88 -13.08
C TYR A 382 -10.90 19.69 -14.04
N SER A 383 -9.81 19.55 -14.79
CA SER A 383 -9.42 18.28 -15.40
C SER A 383 -9.18 17.23 -14.30
N LEU A 384 -9.32 15.93 -14.60
CA LEU A 384 -8.97 14.89 -13.62
C LEU A 384 -7.47 14.89 -13.28
N GLY A 385 -6.62 15.36 -14.20
CA GLY A 385 -5.19 15.59 -13.96
C GLY A 385 -4.95 16.72 -12.97
N GLU A 386 -5.61 17.86 -13.15
CA GLU A 386 -5.54 19.02 -12.24
C GLU A 386 -6.09 18.66 -10.86
N ALA A 387 -7.17 17.86 -10.81
CA ALA A 387 -7.77 17.41 -9.57
C ALA A 387 -6.83 16.50 -8.75
N ASP A 388 -6.02 15.67 -9.41
CA ASP A 388 -4.95 14.90 -8.74
C ASP A 388 -3.88 15.82 -8.13
N LEU A 389 -3.53 16.92 -8.82
CA LEU A 389 -2.59 17.92 -8.32
C LEU A 389 -3.15 18.64 -7.08
N LEU A 390 -4.42 19.04 -7.12
CA LEU A 390 -5.12 19.64 -5.97
C LEU A 390 -5.11 18.71 -4.76
N ARG A 391 -5.49 17.44 -4.93
CA ARG A 391 -5.46 16.42 -3.87
C ARG A 391 -4.07 16.31 -3.22
N ARG A 392 -3.00 16.36 -4.02
CA ARG A 392 -1.61 16.30 -3.52
C ARG A 392 -1.23 17.56 -2.75
N ALA A 393 -1.64 18.74 -3.20
CA ALA A 393 -1.42 20.00 -2.49
C ALA A 393 -2.09 19.96 -1.10
N MET A 394 -3.33 19.46 -1.03
CA MET A 394 -4.05 19.26 0.24
C MET A 394 -3.29 18.32 1.18
N GLY A 395 -2.77 17.20 0.64
CA GLY A 395 -2.01 16.21 1.42
C GLY A 395 -0.68 16.76 1.98
N LYS A 396 0.02 17.61 1.21
CA LYS A 396 1.29 18.23 1.63
C LYS A 396 1.11 19.40 2.60
N LYS A 397 -0.10 19.96 2.71
CA LYS A 397 -0.44 21.12 3.56
C LYS A 397 0.50 22.32 3.34
N LYS A 398 1.03 22.48 2.13
CA LYS A 398 1.87 23.63 1.78
C LYS A 398 0.98 24.82 1.46
N LYS A 399 1.09 25.87 2.26
CA LYS A 399 0.23 27.06 2.16
C LYS A 399 0.28 27.71 0.78
N GLU A 400 1.47 27.90 0.22
CA GLU A 400 1.65 28.53 -1.11
C GLU A 400 0.98 27.73 -2.23
N GLU A 401 1.13 26.40 -2.24
CA GLU A 401 0.48 25.53 -3.24
C GLU A 401 -1.05 25.56 -3.08
N MET A 402 -1.56 25.63 -1.85
CA MET A 402 -3.00 25.71 -1.58
C MET A 402 -3.61 27.06 -1.96
N ASP A 403 -2.87 28.16 -1.79
CA ASP A 403 -3.36 29.50 -2.14
C ASP A 403 -3.39 29.68 -3.67
N ALA A 404 -2.43 29.10 -4.40
CA ALA A 404 -2.44 29.07 -5.87
C ALA A 404 -3.61 28.28 -6.46
N GLN A 405 -4.08 27.24 -5.77
CA GLN A 405 -5.23 26.42 -6.21
C GLN A 405 -6.59 27.05 -5.87
N LYS A 406 -6.62 28.07 -5.02
CA LYS A 406 -7.85 28.81 -4.65
C LYS A 406 -8.14 30.00 -5.56
N ALA A 407 -7.12 30.53 -6.22
CA ALA A 407 -7.21 31.63 -7.19
C ALA A 407 -7.69 31.09 -8.53
#